data_AF-A0A9D6BHA6-F1
#
_entry.id   AF-A0A9D6BHA6-F1
#
_cell.length_a   1.000
_cell.length_b   1.000
_cell.length_c   1.000
_cell.angle_alpha   90.00
_cell.angle_beta   90.00
_cell.angle_gamma   90.00
#
_symmetry.space_group_name_H-M   'P 1'
#
loop_
_entity.id
_entity.type
_entity.pdbx_description
1 polymer ?
#
loop_
_entity_poly.entity_id
_entity_poly.type
_entity_poly.pdbx_seq_one_letter_code
_entity_poly.pdbx_strand_id
1 'polypeptide(L)'
;MAVTTVAQFAAELNRPAATLLEQLQSAGVPKAASEDVLTEADKERLLDHLRTSHGSAGADRKKITLTRKSTTEIKQADASGKARTIQVEVKKKRVFVKRDESGAEEVTQADLDEADLARREEEARAQADALRQQEEQLAEARRLREEQERRDREEAEARARAAAEAAAREQAEREATASAAQPAAAPDAD
;
A
#
# COMPACT_ATOMS: atom_id res chain seq x y z
N MET A 1 53.04 -8.54 -19.20
CA MET A 1 52.09 -7.78 -18.36
C MET A 1 52.33 -6.31 -18.63
N ALA A 2 51.26 -5.54 -18.86
CA ALA A 2 51.38 -4.10 -19.07
C ALA A 2 51.76 -3.42 -17.75
N VAL A 3 52.73 -2.52 -17.80
CA VAL A 3 53.18 -1.73 -16.65
C VAL A 3 52.17 -0.60 -16.46
N THR A 4 51.29 -0.71 -15.47
CA THR A 4 50.28 0.33 -15.16
C THR A 4 50.82 1.28 -14.10
N THR A 5 50.85 2.58 -14.39
CA THR A 5 51.19 3.60 -13.39
C THR A 5 49.97 3.99 -12.55
N VAL A 6 50.19 4.61 -11.38
CA VAL A 6 49.11 5.08 -10.51
C VAL A 6 48.18 6.06 -11.26
N ALA A 7 48.72 6.95 -12.09
CA ALA A 7 47.93 7.87 -12.91
C ALA A 7 47.02 7.15 -13.93
N GLN A 8 47.56 6.12 -14.60
CA GLN A 8 46.78 5.33 -15.57
C GLN A 8 45.66 4.57 -14.87
N PHE A 9 45.97 3.92 -13.74
CA PHE A 9 44.97 3.19 -12.97
C PHE A 9 43.88 4.12 -12.37
N ALA A 10 44.26 5.32 -11.93
CA ALA A 10 43.31 6.32 -11.46
C ALA A 10 42.34 6.76 -12.58
N ALA A 11 42.86 6.97 -13.79
CA ALA A 11 42.06 7.32 -14.96
C ALA A 11 41.08 6.21 -15.35
N GLU A 12 41.51 4.95 -15.32
CA GLU A 12 40.63 3.78 -15.55
C GLU A 12 39.48 3.73 -14.54
N LEU A 13 39.75 4.05 -13.28
CA LEU A 13 38.75 4.10 -12.21
C LEU A 13 37.95 5.41 -12.17
N ASN A 14 38.20 6.35 -13.09
CA ASN A 14 37.63 7.70 -13.09
C ASN A 14 37.76 8.41 -11.73
N ARG A 15 38.92 8.27 -11.09
CA ARG A 15 39.24 8.91 -9.81
C ARG A 15 40.48 9.80 -9.92
N PRO A 16 40.57 10.87 -9.12
CA PRO A 16 41.77 11.69 -9.09
C PRO A 16 42.94 10.90 -8.49
N ALA A 17 44.10 10.95 -9.16
CA ALA A 17 45.31 10.21 -8.75
C ALA A 17 45.74 10.51 -7.30
N ALA A 18 45.52 11.74 -6.82
CA ALA A 18 45.78 12.12 -5.43
C ALA A 18 44.99 11.27 -4.42
N THR A 19 43.70 11.02 -4.68
CA THR A 19 42.88 10.19 -3.77
C THR A 19 43.29 8.73 -3.79
N LEU A 20 43.75 8.23 -4.94
CA LEU A 20 44.24 6.88 -5.07
C LEU A 20 45.57 6.69 -4.33
N LEU A 21 46.47 7.68 -4.38
CA LEU A 21 47.72 7.68 -3.60
C LEU A 21 47.45 7.64 -2.09
N GLU A 22 46.50 8.45 -1.60
CA GLU A 22 46.09 8.44 -0.19
C GLU A 22 45.55 7.06 0.25
N GLN A 23 44.75 6.42 -0.61
CA GLN A 23 44.22 5.08 -0.36
C GLN A 23 45.31 4.01 -0.39
N LEU A 24 46.25 4.10 -1.33
CA LEU A 24 47.40 3.19 -1.40
C LEU A 24 48.29 3.29 -0.16
N GLN A 25 48.55 4.52 0.31
CA GLN A 25 49.30 4.75 1.55
C GLN A 25 48.55 4.20 2.77
N SER A 26 47.23 4.41 2.84
CA SER A 26 46.36 3.87 3.89
C SER A 26 46.30 2.34 3.88
N ALA A 27 46.46 1.72 2.71
CA ALA A 27 46.58 0.27 2.52
C ALA A 27 48.00 -0.27 2.81
N GLY A 28 48.94 0.57 3.22
CA GLY A 28 50.33 0.18 3.51
C GLY A 28 51.20 -0.01 2.26
N VAL A 29 50.78 0.51 1.10
CA VAL A 29 51.58 0.50 -0.13
C VAL A 29 52.37 1.81 -0.23
N PRO A 30 53.71 1.79 -0.17
CA PRO A 30 54.54 3.00 -0.17
C PRO A 30 54.74 3.55 -1.60
N LYS A 31 53.67 4.11 -2.19
CA LYS A 31 53.73 4.90 -3.43
C LYS A 31 53.49 6.38 -3.10
N ALA A 32 54.27 7.26 -3.72
CA ALA A 32 54.27 8.68 -3.43
C ALA A 32 53.96 9.55 -4.65
N ALA A 33 54.23 9.05 -5.86
CA ALA A 33 54.08 9.79 -7.10
C ALA A 33 53.07 9.16 -8.06
N SER A 34 52.49 9.99 -8.91
CA SER A 34 51.55 9.57 -9.96
C SER A 34 52.17 8.66 -11.03
N GLU A 35 53.47 8.84 -11.27
CA GLU A 35 54.27 8.04 -12.20
C GLU A 35 54.73 6.70 -11.64
N ASP A 36 54.51 6.44 -10.35
CA ASP A 36 54.93 5.19 -9.74
C ASP A 36 54.23 3.99 -10.39
N VAL A 37 54.98 2.91 -10.60
CA VAL A 37 54.45 1.65 -11.13
C VAL A 37 53.67 0.91 -10.06
N LEU A 38 52.45 0.48 -10.41
CA LEU A 38 51.58 -0.30 -9.56
C LEU A 38 51.65 -1.79 -9.91
N THR A 39 51.97 -2.64 -8.94
CA THR A 39 51.99 -4.10 -9.10
C THR A 39 50.63 -4.73 -8.77
N GLU A 40 50.41 -5.97 -9.18
CA GLU A 40 49.15 -6.67 -8.85
C GLU A 40 48.97 -6.85 -7.33
N ALA A 41 50.05 -7.14 -6.60
CA ALA A 41 50.03 -7.24 -5.15
C ALA A 41 49.63 -5.91 -4.47
N ASP A 42 50.00 -4.76 -5.05
CA ASP A 42 49.61 -3.45 -4.54
C ASP A 42 48.10 -3.19 -4.74
N LYS A 43 47.54 -3.66 -5.86
CA LYS A 43 46.10 -3.60 -6.14
C LYS A 43 45.32 -4.49 -5.18
N GLU A 44 45.79 -5.71 -4.90
CA GLU A 44 45.15 -6.60 -3.93
C GLU A 44 45.11 -5.97 -2.52
N ARG A 45 46.21 -5.39 -2.05
CA ARG A 45 46.24 -4.68 -0.76
C ARG A 45 45.26 -3.51 -0.71
N LEU A 46 45.19 -2.72 -1.80
CA LEU A 46 44.21 -1.65 -1.91
C LEU A 46 42.78 -2.20 -1.82
N LEU A 47 42.47 -3.29 -2.52
CA LEU A 47 41.16 -3.92 -2.49
C LEU A 47 40.80 -4.43 -1.08
N ASP A 48 41.73 -5.06 -0.39
CA ASP A 48 41.50 -5.56 0.97
C ASP A 48 41.32 -4.43 1.98
N HIS A 49 42.08 -3.35 1.86
CA HIS A 49 41.87 -2.14 2.65
C HIS A 49 40.49 -1.54 2.39
N LEU A 50 40.07 -1.41 1.13
CA LEU A 50 38.76 -0.90 0.77
C LEU A 50 37.63 -1.81 1.28
N ARG A 51 37.77 -3.13 1.17
CA ARG A 51 36.81 -4.10 1.73
C ARG A 51 36.70 -3.97 3.24
N THR A 52 37.82 -3.75 3.93
CA THR A 52 37.85 -3.59 5.39
C THR A 52 37.26 -2.24 5.81
N SER A 53 37.67 -1.14 5.17
CA SER A 53 37.20 0.22 5.42
C SER A 53 35.71 0.39 5.15
N HIS A 54 35.23 -0.18 4.04
CA HIS A 54 33.80 -0.23 3.72
C HIS A 54 33.06 -1.38 4.42
N GLY A 55 33.73 -2.13 5.31
CA GLY A 55 33.15 -3.17 6.15
C GLY A 55 32.47 -4.31 5.39
N SER A 56 32.95 -4.65 4.20
CA SER A 56 32.53 -5.83 3.43
C SER A 56 33.19 -7.13 3.93
N ALA A 57 34.13 -7.07 4.86
CA ALA A 57 34.88 -8.22 5.37
C ALA A 57 34.27 -8.88 6.64
N GLY A 58 33.18 -8.34 7.20
CA GLY A 58 32.58 -8.84 8.44
C GLY A 58 31.19 -9.46 8.24
N ALA A 59 30.94 -10.62 8.87
CA ALA A 59 29.66 -11.33 8.86
C ALA A 59 28.48 -10.48 9.36
N ASP A 60 28.74 -9.49 10.22
CA ASP A 60 27.73 -8.63 10.86
C ASP A 60 27.04 -7.64 9.91
N ARG A 61 27.59 -7.43 8.71
CA ARG A 61 26.96 -6.59 7.67
C ARG A 61 26.19 -7.37 6.60
N LYS A 62 25.83 -8.64 6.88
CA LYS A 62 24.78 -9.32 6.10
C LYS A 62 23.49 -8.51 6.05
N LYS A 63 23.24 -7.56 6.96
CA LYS A 63 21.99 -6.77 7.04
C LYS A 63 22.24 -5.27 6.97
N ILE A 64 21.76 -4.59 5.92
CA ILE A 64 21.77 -3.13 5.75
C ILE A 64 20.33 -2.61 5.93
N THR A 65 20.11 -1.66 6.83
CA THR A 65 18.79 -1.03 7.00
C THR A 65 18.78 0.38 6.43
N LEU A 66 17.98 0.62 5.39
CA LEU A 66 17.68 1.93 4.85
C LEU A 66 16.41 2.49 5.48
N THR A 67 16.50 3.63 6.16
CA THR A 67 15.33 4.33 6.68
C THR A 67 15.04 5.58 5.87
N ARG A 68 13.83 5.72 5.33
CA ARG A 68 13.34 6.92 4.66
C ARG A 68 12.24 7.56 5.50
N LYS A 69 12.41 8.83 5.85
CA LYS A 69 11.36 9.66 6.46
C LYS A 69 10.58 10.33 5.34
N SER A 70 9.26 10.24 5.39
CA SER A 70 8.33 10.92 4.49
C SER A 70 7.37 11.72 5.34
N THR A 71 7.22 13.01 5.06
CA THR A 71 6.29 13.89 5.78
C THR A 71 5.17 14.29 4.83
N THR A 72 3.92 14.08 5.23
CA THR A 72 2.73 14.46 4.46
C THR A 72 1.84 15.35 5.30
N GLU A 73 1.25 16.39 4.71
CA GLU A 73 0.37 17.32 5.41
C GLU A 73 -1.10 16.97 5.17
N ILE A 74 -1.86 16.81 6.26
CA ILE A 74 -3.32 16.68 6.22
C ILE A 74 -3.92 18.01 6.65
N LYS A 75 -4.70 18.63 5.78
CA LYS A 75 -5.48 19.83 6.09
C LYS A 75 -6.90 19.39 6.46
N GLN A 76 -7.28 19.57 7.71
CA GLN A 76 -8.59 19.17 8.21
C GLN A 76 -9.19 20.29 9.07
N ALA A 77 -10.51 20.50 8.94
CA ALA A 77 -11.26 21.34 9.86
C ALA A 77 -11.63 20.52 11.11
N ASP A 78 -11.30 21.05 12.28
CA ASP A 78 -11.74 20.53 13.57
C ASP A 78 -13.28 20.57 13.66
N ALA A 79 -13.90 19.81 14.57
CA ALA A 79 -15.36 19.77 14.76
C ALA A 79 -15.96 21.16 15.06
N SER A 80 -15.14 22.10 15.50
CA SER A 80 -15.48 23.51 15.72
C SER A 80 -15.27 24.42 14.49
N GLY A 81 -14.98 23.88 13.30
CA GLY A 81 -14.82 24.62 12.04
C GLY A 81 -13.45 25.27 11.81
N LYS A 82 -12.52 25.18 12.76
CA LYS A 82 -11.18 25.80 12.65
C LYS A 82 -10.22 24.89 11.88
N ALA A 83 -9.66 25.39 10.79
CA ALA A 83 -8.70 24.64 9.97
C ALA A 83 -7.36 24.44 10.71
N ARG A 84 -6.88 23.20 10.75
CA ARG A 84 -5.54 22.84 11.24
C ARG A 84 -4.80 22.03 10.18
N THR A 85 -3.48 22.24 10.11
CA THR A 85 -2.58 21.43 9.28
C THR A 85 -1.81 20.50 10.19
N ILE A 86 -2.01 19.19 9.99
CA ILE A 86 -1.36 18.14 10.76
C ILE A 86 -0.24 17.57 9.89
N GLN A 87 1.00 17.68 10.35
CA GLN A 87 2.13 17.04 9.70
C GLN A 87 2.20 15.58 10.17
N VAL A 88 2.04 14.65 9.23
CA VAL A 88 2.16 13.22 9.46
C VAL A 88 3.55 12.78 8.98
N GLU A 89 4.40 12.38 9.93
CA GLU A 89 5.73 11.84 9.61
C GLU A 89 5.69 10.30 9.61
N VAL A 90 5.89 9.69 8.45
CA VAL A 90 5.99 8.22 8.31
C VAL A 90 7.45 7.83 8.05
N LYS A 91 7.98 6.91 8.86
CA LYS A 91 9.35 6.37 8.70
C LYS A 91 9.28 4.97 8.08
N LYS A 92 9.65 4.86 6.80
CA LYS A 92 9.76 3.57 6.12
C LYS A 92 11.13 2.95 6.39
N LYS A 93 11.15 1.73 6.94
CA LYS A 93 12.36 0.92 7.15
C LYS A 93 12.43 -0.15 6.06
N ARG A 94 13.46 -0.14 5.21
CA ARG A 94 13.78 -1.22 4.26
C ARG A 94 15.03 -1.93 4.75
N VAL A 95 14.98 -3.24 4.91
CA VAL A 95 16.12 -4.05 5.35
C VAL A 95 16.58 -4.88 4.16
N PHE A 96 17.82 -4.71 3.71
CA PHE A 96 18.47 -5.49 2.68
C PHE A 96 19.42 -6.49 3.33
N VAL A 97 19.38 -7.75 2.89
CA VAL A 97 20.33 -8.78 3.33
C VAL A 97 21.26 -9.11 2.16
N LYS A 98 22.57 -9.04 2.36
CA LYS A 98 23.57 -9.46 1.35
C LYS A 98 23.59 -10.98 1.34
N ARG A 99 23.15 -11.58 0.22
CA ARG A 99 23.24 -13.02 -0.02
C ARG A 99 24.64 -13.29 -0.61
N ASP A 100 25.39 -14.19 0.03
CA ASP A 100 26.75 -14.50 -0.39
C ASP A 100 26.70 -15.33 -1.68
N GLU A 101 27.33 -14.84 -2.75
CA GLU A 101 27.41 -15.48 -4.07
C GLU A 101 28.50 -16.58 -4.09
N SER A 102 28.46 -17.51 -3.12
CA SER A 102 29.28 -18.72 -3.14
C SER A 102 28.41 -19.91 -3.49
N GLY A 103 28.45 -20.30 -4.77
CA GLY A 103 27.59 -21.28 -5.46
C GLY A 103 27.60 -22.74 -4.96
N ALA A 104 27.94 -23.00 -3.69
CA ALA A 104 27.77 -24.30 -3.05
C ALA A 104 26.52 -24.35 -2.14
N GLU A 105 25.99 -23.20 -1.71
CA GLU A 105 24.71 -23.08 -0.98
C GLU A 105 23.53 -22.73 -1.90
N GLU A 106 23.79 -22.52 -3.19
CA GLU A 106 22.80 -22.01 -4.16
C GLU A 106 21.68 -23.02 -4.45
N VAL A 107 21.98 -24.32 -4.39
CA VAL A 107 20.98 -25.38 -4.61
C VAL A 107 20.02 -25.48 -3.42
N THR A 108 20.53 -25.45 -2.17
CA THR A 108 19.68 -25.53 -0.98
C THR A 108 18.96 -24.22 -0.65
N GLN A 109 19.54 -23.08 -1.01
CA GLN A 109 18.88 -21.78 -0.86
C GLN A 109 17.81 -21.54 -1.94
N ALA A 110 17.98 -22.04 -3.17
CA ALA A 110 16.93 -21.98 -4.19
C ALA A 110 15.69 -22.78 -3.77
N ASP A 111 15.87 -23.99 -3.23
CA ASP A 111 14.77 -24.81 -2.71
C ASP A 111 14.04 -24.14 -1.52
N LEU A 112 14.79 -23.48 -0.62
CA LEU A 112 14.22 -22.75 0.51
C LEU A 112 13.53 -21.44 0.08
N ASP A 113 14.10 -20.72 -0.88
CA ASP A 113 13.52 -19.49 -1.42
C ASP A 113 12.26 -19.81 -2.24
N GLU A 114 12.19 -20.95 -2.94
CA GLU A 114 11.00 -21.41 -3.66
C GLU A 114 9.90 -21.90 -2.70
N ALA A 115 10.27 -22.57 -1.60
CA ALA A 115 9.33 -22.92 -0.53
C ALA A 115 8.75 -21.67 0.17
N ASP A 116 9.58 -20.65 0.43
CA ASP A 116 9.13 -19.37 0.99
C ASP A 116 8.27 -18.57 -0.01
N LEU A 117 8.56 -18.65 -1.31
CA LEU A 117 7.76 -18.03 -2.35
C LEU A 117 6.38 -18.71 -2.44
N ALA A 118 6.36 -20.04 -2.48
CA ALA A 118 5.13 -20.84 -2.50
C ALA A 118 4.25 -20.55 -1.28
N ARG A 119 4.85 -20.46 -0.08
CA ARG A 119 4.12 -20.10 1.15
C ARG A 119 3.52 -18.69 1.07
N ARG A 120 4.24 -17.71 0.52
CA ARG A 120 3.70 -16.35 0.32
C ARG A 120 2.60 -16.31 -0.73
N GLU A 121 2.70 -17.11 -1.78
CA GLU A 121 1.65 -17.24 -2.79
C GLU A 121 0.39 -17.88 -2.21
N GLU A 122 0.52 -18.92 -1.39
CA GLU A 122 -0.60 -19.54 -0.69
C GLU A 122 -1.26 -18.57 0.29
N GLU A 123 -0.48 -17.82 1.07
CA GLU A 123 -0.99 -16.78 1.96
C GLU A 123 -1.71 -15.66 1.19
N ALA A 124 -1.18 -15.25 0.03
CA ALA A 124 -1.83 -14.26 -0.84
C ALA A 124 -3.14 -14.79 -1.45
N ARG A 125 -3.17 -16.06 -1.87
CA ARG A 125 -4.38 -16.72 -2.37
C ARG A 125 -5.43 -16.84 -1.27
N ALA A 126 -5.04 -17.25 -0.06
CA ALA A 126 -5.94 -17.32 1.09
C ALA A 126 -6.52 -15.95 1.46
N GLN A 127 -5.72 -14.88 1.41
CA GLN A 127 -6.20 -13.51 1.63
C GLN A 127 -7.18 -13.06 0.52
N ALA A 128 -6.88 -13.37 -0.74
CA ALA A 128 -7.75 -13.02 -1.86
C ALA A 128 -9.10 -13.77 -1.79
N ASP A 129 -9.09 -15.04 -1.41
CA ASP A 129 -10.30 -15.83 -1.25
C ASP A 129 -11.13 -15.38 -0.03
N ALA A 130 -10.49 -15.03 1.09
CA ALA A 130 -11.17 -14.44 2.24
C ALA A 130 -11.83 -13.09 1.90
N LEU A 131 -11.16 -12.26 1.08
CA LEU A 131 -11.72 -10.99 0.62
C LEU A 131 -12.92 -11.21 -0.31
N ARG A 132 -12.84 -12.19 -1.22
CA ARG A 132 -13.95 -12.56 -2.11
C ARG A 132 -15.17 -13.03 -1.31
N GLN A 133 -14.96 -13.87 -0.30
CA GLN A 133 -16.06 -14.32 0.57
C GLN A 133 -16.70 -13.16 1.35
N GLN A 134 -15.89 -12.20 1.83
CA GLN A 134 -16.43 -11.02 2.52
C GLN A 134 -17.24 -10.13 1.57
N GLU A 135 -16.77 -9.93 0.34
CA GLU A 135 -17.49 -9.16 -0.68
C GLU A 135 -18.81 -9.84 -1.07
N GLU A 136 -18.83 -11.16 -1.24
CA GLU A 136 -20.04 -11.94 -1.50
C GLU A 136 -21.05 -11.81 -0.36
N GLN A 137 -20.62 -11.94 0.90
CA GLN A 137 -21.50 -11.76 2.06
C GLN A 137 -22.07 -10.34 2.15
N LEU A 138 -21.26 -9.32 1.86
CA LEU A 138 -21.72 -7.93 1.82
C LEU A 138 -22.71 -7.69 0.66
N ALA A 139 -22.47 -8.31 -0.49
CA ALA A 139 -23.37 -8.23 -1.64
C ALA A 139 -24.71 -8.92 -1.36
N GLU A 140 -24.70 -10.11 -0.75
CA GLU A 140 -25.92 -10.81 -0.32
C GLU A 140 -26.68 -10.02 0.74
N ALA A 141 -25.99 -9.47 1.74
CA ALA A 141 -26.61 -8.62 2.76
C ALA A 141 -27.26 -7.37 2.16
N ARG A 142 -26.65 -6.76 1.14
CA ARG A 142 -27.24 -5.64 0.39
C ARG A 142 -28.48 -6.07 -0.38
N ARG A 143 -28.42 -7.20 -1.09
CA ARG A 143 -29.58 -7.74 -1.82
C ARG A 143 -30.75 -8.03 -0.88
N LEU A 144 -30.49 -8.64 0.28
CA LEU A 144 -31.53 -8.92 1.26
C LEU A 144 -32.17 -7.64 1.81
N ARG A 145 -31.36 -6.61 2.10
CA ARG A 145 -31.88 -5.30 2.54
C ARG A 145 -32.72 -4.63 1.45
N GLU A 146 -32.27 -4.66 0.20
CA GLU A 146 -33.02 -4.08 -0.92
C GLU A 146 -34.33 -4.83 -1.17
N GLU A 147 -34.34 -6.15 -1.06
CA GLU A 147 -35.58 -6.95 -1.14
C GLU A 147 -36.53 -6.68 0.02
N GLN A 148 -36.01 -6.54 1.25
CA GLN A 148 -36.82 -6.14 2.40
C GLN A 148 -37.42 -4.76 2.20
N GLU A 149 -36.61 -3.78 1.80
CA GLU A 149 -37.09 -2.42 1.55
C GLU A 149 -38.12 -2.38 0.41
N ARG A 150 -37.95 -3.21 -0.63
CA ARG A 150 -38.95 -3.33 -1.70
C ARG A 150 -40.26 -3.92 -1.18
N ARG A 151 -40.21 -4.99 -0.39
CA ARG A 151 -41.41 -5.59 0.23
C ARG A 151 -42.10 -4.61 1.17
N ASP A 152 -41.35 -3.89 2.00
CA ASP A 152 -41.90 -2.89 2.92
C ASP A 152 -42.57 -1.74 2.16
N ARG A 153 -41.97 -1.29 1.05
CA ARG A 153 -42.57 -0.28 0.16
C ARG A 153 -43.85 -0.79 -0.51
N GLU A 154 -43.84 -2.03 -1.04
CA GLU A 154 -45.02 -2.65 -1.64
C GLU A 154 -46.15 -2.83 -0.62
N GLU A 155 -45.84 -3.27 0.61
CA GLU A 155 -46.82 -3.36 1.71
C GLU A 155 -47.36 -1.98 2.13
N ALA A 156 -46.49 -0.97 2.24
CA ALA A 156 -46.90 0.39 2.57
C ALA A 156 -47.81 0.97 1.48
N GLU A 157 -47.50 0.75 0.21
CA GLU A 157 -48.34 1.17 -0.91
C GLU A 157 -49.68 0.44 -0.93
N ALA A 158 -49.70 -0.87 -0.68
CA ALA A 158 -50.94 -1.65 -0.59
C ALA A 158 -51.83 -1.18 0.58
N ARG A 159 -51.24 -0.92 1.75
CA ARG A 159 -51.96 -0.36 2.91
C ARG A 159 -52.50 1.05 2.62
N ALA A 160 -51.73 1.90 1.94
CA ALA A 160 -52.16 3.23 1.54
C ALA A 160 -53.32 3.19 0.54
N ARG A 161 -53.27 2.30 -0.46
CA ARG A 161 -54.36 2.07 -1.42
C ARG A 161 -55.63 1.55 -0.74
N ALA A 162 -55.50 0.57 0.15
CA ALA A 162 -56.64 0.05 0.92
C ALA A 162 -57.27 1.11 1.83
N ALA A 163 -56.46 1.94 2.50
CA ALA A 163 -56.96 3.04 3.32
C ALA A 163 -57.65 4.12 2.47
N ALA A 164 -57.13 4.46 1.30
CA ALA A 164 -57.76 5.39 0.37
C ALA A 164 -59.09 4.86 -0.17
N GLU A 165 -59.17 3.57 -0.51
CA GLU A 165 -60.42 2.94 -0.96
C GLU A 165 -61.47 2.89 0.17
N ALA A 166 -61.07 2.55 1.39
CA ALA A 166 -61.97 2.58 2.55
C ALA A 166 -62.50 3.99 2.83
N ALA A 167 -61.64 5.02 2.78
CA ALA A 167 -62.04 6.41 2.95
C ALA A 167 -63.00 6.88 1.85
N ALA A 168 -62.77 6.48 0.59
CA ALA A 168 -63.67 6.80 -0.53
C ALA A 168 -65.04 6.13 -0.38
N ARG A 169 -65.10 4.87 0.08
CA ARG A 169 -66.36 4.17 0.39
C ARG A 169 -67.11 4.86 1.53
N GLU A 170 -66.42 5.25 2.60
CA GLU A 170 -67.05 5.96 3.72
C GLU A 170 -67.57 7.34 3.30
N GLN A 171 -66.85 8.07 2.44
CA GLN A 171 -67.33 9.33 1.86
C GLN A 171 -68.57 9.12 1.00
N ALA A 172 -68.58 8.10 0.12
CA ALA A 172 -69.74 7.78 -0.70
C ALA A 172 -70.97 7.37 0.14
N GLU A 173 -70.78 6.62 1.23
CA GLU A 173 -71.87 6.27 2.16
C GLU A 173 -72.39 7.50 2.92
N ARG A 174 -71.51 8.41 3.35
CA ARG A 174 -71.92 9.69 3.97
C ARG A 174 -72.68 10.59 2.99
N GLU A 175 -72.26 10.66 1.73
CA GLU A 175 -72.96 11.42 0.69
C GLU A 175 -74.31 10.79 0.34
N ALA A 176 -74.39 9.46 0.24
CA ALA A 176 -75.65 8.75 -0.02
C ALA A 176 -76.66 8.90 1.14
N THR A 177 -76.19 8.81 2.39
CA THR A 177 -77.03 9.03 3.58
C THR A 177 -77.46 10.51 3.71
N ALA A 178 -76.59 11.47 3.39
CA ALA A 178 -76.94 12.88 3.34
C ALA A 178 -77.95 13.22 2.24
N SER A 179 -77.84 12.58 1.06
CA SER A 179 -78.80 12.74 -0.04
C SER A 179 -80.15 12.09 0.24
N ALA A 180 -80.18 10.97 0.97
CA ALA A 180 -81.43 10.30 1.37
C ALA A 180 -82.14 11.01 2.54
N ALA A 181 -81.40 11.81 3.32
CA ALA A 181 -81.93 12.61 4.43
C ALA A 181 -82.45 14.01 4.01
N GLN A 182 -82.46 14.36 2.71
CA GLN A 182 -83.27 15.47 2.20
C GLN A 182 -84.70 14.97 1.91
N PRO A 183 -85.70 15.25 2.77
CA PRO A 183 -87.08 14.99 2.42
C PRO A 183 -87.56 16.03 1.39
N ALA A 184 -88.47 15.58 0.53
CA ALA A 184 -89.20 16.39 -0.43
C ALA A 184 -89.72 17.69 0.20
N ALA A 185 -89.12 18.82 -0.17
CA ALA A 185 -89.73 20.13 -0.04
C ALA A 185 -90.33 20.49 -1.41
N ALA A 186 -91.62 20.22 -1.56
CA ALA A 186 -92.49 20.88 -2.52
C ALA A 186 -93.94 20.77 -2.01
N PRO A 187 -94.84 21.69 -2.38
CA PRO A 187 -94.68 23.12 -2.68
C PRO A 187 -95.72 23.97 -1.88
N ASP A 188 -95.56 25.29 -1.78
CA ASP A 188 -96.67 26.17 -1.37
C ASP A 188 -96.83 27.36 -2.33
N ALA A 189 -98.10 27.69 -2.52
CA ALA A 189 -98.76 28.42 -3.61
C ALA A 189 -98.43 29.92 -3.77
N ASP A 190 -98.56 30.42 -5.01
CA ASP A 190 -99.47 31.51 -5.40
C ASP A 190 -99.92 31.33 -6.87
#